data_AF-A0A852KZN4-F1
#
_entry.id   AF-A0A852KZN4-F1
#
_cell.length_a   1.000
_cell.length_b   1.000
_cell.length_c   1.000
_cell.angle_alpha   90.00
_cell.angle_beta   90.00
_cell.angle_gamma   90.00
#
_symmetry.space_group_name_H-M   'P 1'
#
loop_
_entity.id
_entity.type
_entity.pdbx_description
1 polymer ?
#
loop_
_entity_poly.entity_id
_entity_poly.type
_entity_poly.pdbx_seq_one_letter_code
_entity_poly.pdbx_strand_id
1 'polypeptide(L)'
;SPAAGGGGGGGGGGGLKAAEGGCSNSHGHGGSKKSKEQKALRLNINARERRRMHDLNDALDELRAVIPYAHSPSVRKLSKIATLLLAKNYILMQAQALEEMRRLV
;
A
#
# COMPACT_ATOMS: atom_id res chain seq x y z
N SER A 1 -4.26 43.93 31.55
CA SER A 1 -4.62 43.42 32.89
C SER A 1 -6.14 43.24 32.96
N PRO A 2 -6.71 42.26 33.68
CA PRO A 2 -6.15 41.29 34.67
C PRO A 2 -5.88 39.90 34.02
N ALA A 3 -5.02 38.98 34.49
CA ALA A 3 -4.47 38.55 35.78
C ALA A 3 -5.21 37.35 36.44
N ALA A 4 -4.41 36.38 36.93
CA ALA A 4 -4.70 35.20 37.75
C ALA A 4 -5.36 33.98 37.06
N GLY A 5 -5.02 32.71 37.34
CA GLY A 5 -4.07 32.05 38.25
C GLY A 5 -3.67 30.69 37.62
N GLY A 6 -2.55 30.05 37.98
CA GLY A 6 -2.43 29.12 39.14
C GLY A 6 -3.11 27.77 38.82
N GLY A 7 -2.56 26.58 38.97
CA GLY A 7 -1.30 26.03 39.45
C GLY A 7 -1.49 24.49 39.54
N GLY A 8 -0.40 23.74 39.71
CA GLY A 8 -0.41 22.44 40.40
C GLY A 8 -0.70 21.15 39.60
N GLY A 9 0.30 20.28 39.56
CA GLY A 9 0.24 19.01 40.32
C GLY A 9 -0.06 17.69 39.57
N GLY A 10 0.82 16.71 39.78
CA GLY A 10 0.56 15.25 39.74
C GLY A 10 0.50 14.63 38.34
N GLY A 11 1.25 13.59 37.99
CA GLY A 11 1.55 12.38 38.75
C GLY A 11 0.57 11.28 38.34
N GLY A 12 1.04 10.16 37.79
CA GLY A 12 0.23 8.95 37.61
C GLY A 12 0.54 8.16 36.34
N GLY A 13 1.19 7.02 36.51
CA GLY A 13 1.33 6.01 35.48
C GLY A 13 0.00 5.36 35.08
N GLY A 14 0.02 4.65 33.95
CA GLY A 14 -1.10 3.85 33.50
C GLY A 14 -0.74 3.12 32.21
N GLY A 15 -0.30 1.87 32.36
CA GLY A 15 -0.07 0.97 31.24
C GLY A 15 -1.34 0.80 30.42
N LEU A 16 -1.26 1.13 29.14
CA LEU A 16 -2.31 0.86 28.16
C LEU A 16 -2.04 -0.53 27.60
N LYS A 17 -2.57 -1.50 28.35
CA LYS A 17 -2.73 -2.91 27.99
C LYS A 17 -3.30 -3.00 26.57
N ALA A 18 -2.53 -3.57 25.64
CA ALA A 18 -3.05 -3.92 24.32
C ALA A 18 -4.26 -4.84 24.51
N ALA A 19 -5.41 -4.41 23.99
CA ALA A 19 -6.66 -5.14 24.10
C ALA A 19 -6.51 -6.51 23.45
N GLU A 20 -6.54 -7.56 24.28
CA GLU A 20 -6.80 -8.91 23.81
C GLU A 20 -8.21 -8.94 23.25
N GLY A 21 -8.32 -9.06 21.92
CA GLY A 21 -9.56 -9.38 21.23
C GLY A 21 -9.98 -10.82 21.54
N GLY A 22 -10.54 -11.02 22.73
CA GLY A 22 -11.18 -12.26 23.14
C GLY A 22 -12.41 -12.53 22.28
N CYS A 23 -12.33 -13.54 21.42
CA CYS A 23 -13.50 -14.13 20.78
C CYS A 23 -13.87 -15.42 21.54
N SER A 24 -14.73 -15.26 22.54
CA SER A 24 -15.42 -16.35 23.22
C SER A 24 -16.24 -17.15 22.20
N ASN A 25 -15.91 -18.41 21.99
CA ASN A 25 -16.80 -19.34 21.28
C ASN A 25 -17.01 -20.59 22.13
N SER A 26 -18.12 -20.58 22.86
CA SER A 26 -18.69 -21.69 23.61
C SER A 26 -18.97 -22.90 22.72
N HIS A 27 -18.53 -24.07 23.21
CA HIS A 27 -19.08 -25.42 23.06
C HIS A 27 -19.70 -25.83 21.71
N GLY A 28 -18.93 -26.63 20.96
CA GLY A 28 -19.38 -27.43 19.81
C GLY A 28 -18.33 -28.46 19.41
N HIS A 29 -18.45 -29.68 19.92
CA HIS A 29 -17.56 -30.81 19.68
C HIS A 29 -17.65 -31.32 18.22
N GLY A 30 -16.50 -31.73 17.64
CA GLY A 30 -16.42 -32.65 16.50
C GLY A 30 -16.05 -32.05 15.14
N GLY A 31 -16.86 -31.15 14.57
CA GLY A 31 -16.68 -30.66 13.18
C GLY A 31 -15.80 -29.41 13.01
N SER A 32 -15.40 -28.78 14.12
CA SER A 32 -14.89 -27.41 14.16
C SER A 32 -13.38 -27.26 13.87
N LYS A 33 -12.57 -28.31 14.05
CA LYS A 33 -11.12 -28.24 13.80
C LYS A 33 -10.80 -28.12 12.30
N LYS A 34 -11.41 -28.95 11.44
CA LYS A 34 -11.27 -28.84 9.98
C LYS A 34 -11.76 -27.48 9.45
N SER A 35 -12.85 -26.95 10.00
CA SER A 35 -13.37 -25.63 9.62
C SER A 35 -12.41 -24.48 10.02
N LYS A 36 -11.82 -24.54 11.22
CA LYS A 36 -10.80 -23.57 11.67
C LYS A 36 -9.53 -23.63 10.82
N GLU A 37 -9.09 -24.83 10.47
CA GLU A 37 -7.92 -25.05 9.61
C GLU A 37 -8.17 -24.54 8.17
N GLN A 38 -9.35 -24.80 7.61
CA GLN A 38 -9.75 -24.22 6.32
C GLN A 38 -9.82 -22.69 6.36
N LYS A 39 -10.33 -22.11 7.46
CA LYS A 39 -10.33 -20.64 7.64
C LYS A 39 -8.91 -20.09 7.69
N ALA A 40 -8.00 -20.75 8.43
CA ALA A 40 -6.60 -20.36 8.50
C ALA A 40 -5.91 -20.47 7.13
N LEU A 41 -6.20 -21.53 6.35
CA LEU A 41 -5.69 -21.69 5.00
C LEU A 41 -6.14 -20.54 4.08
N ARG A 42 -7.44 -20.21 4.10
CA ARG A 42 -7.99 -19.07 3.33
C ARG A 42 -7.32 -17.75 3.70
N LEU A 43 -7.11 -17.50 5.00
CA LEU A 43 -6.42 -16.30 5.48
C LEU A 43 -4.97 -16.24 5.01
N ASN A 44 -4.24 -17.36 5.06
CA ASN A 44 -2.86 -17.45 4.56
C ASN A 44 -2.77 -17.22 3.05
N ILE A 45 -3.70 -17.80 2.28
CA ILE A 45 -3.78 -17.57 0.83
C ILE A 45 -4.04 -16.09 0.54
N ASN A 46 -5.01 -15.47 1.21
CA ASN A 46 -5.32 -14.05 1.03
C ASN A 46 -4.15 -13.14 1.44
N ALA A 47 -3.44 -13.49 2.51
CA ALA A 47 -2.24 -12.75 2.93
C ALA A 47 -1.11 -12.86 1.91
N ARG A 48 -0.95 -14.03 1.27
CA ARG A 48 0.01 -14.23 0.19
C ARG A 48 -0.37 -13.40 -1.05
N GLU A 49 -1.63 -13.42 -1.45
CA GLU A 49 -2.08 -12.63 -2.61
C GLU A 49 -1.97 -11.12 -2.37
N ARG A 50 -2.23 -10.65 -1.14
CA ARG A 50 -2.00 -9.25 -0.78
C ARG A 50 -0.53 -8.84 -0.96
N ARG A 51 0.41 -9.69 -0.54
CA ARG A 51 1.85 -9.45 -0.74
C ARG A 51 2.20 -9.38 -2.22
N ARG A 52 1.78 -10.38 -3.00
CA ARG A 52 1.96 -10.40 -4.47
C ARG A 52 1.41 -9.13 -5.14
N MET A 53 0.23 -8.67 -4.71
CA MET A 53 -0.36 -7.45 -5.23
C MET A 53 0.39 -6.19 -4.80
N HIS A 54 1.02 -6.18 -3.62
CA HIS A 54 1.86 -5.07 -3.20
C HIS A 54 3.10 -4.97 -4.08
N ASP A 55 3.81 -6.08 -4.29
CA ASP A 55 5.00 -6.14 -5.16
C ASP A 55 4.68 -5.65 -6.58
N LEU A 56 3.51 -6.04 -7.12
CA LEU A 56 3.03 -5.58 -8.43
C LEU A 56 2.75 -4.07 -8.45
N ASN A 57 2.13 -3.53 -7.39
CA ASN A 57 1.82 -2.11 -7.33
C ASN A 57 3.08 -1.27 -7.17
N ASP A 58 4.07 -1.77 -6.42
CA ASP A 58 5.36 -1.12 -6.20
C ASP A 58 6.13 -1.04 -7.53
N ALA A 59 6.20 -2.14 -8.29
CA ALA A 59 6.77 -2.12 -9.64
C ALA A 59 6.04 -1.16 -10.60
N LEU A 60 4.72 -1.00 -10.46
CA LEU A 60 3.95 -0.04 -11.25
C LEU A 60 4.25 1.41 -10.84
N ASP A 61 4.54 1.66 -9.56
CA ASP A 61 4.97 2.97 -9.07
C ASP A 61 6.40 3.30 -9.50
N GLU A 62 7.31 2.32 -9.53
CA GLU A 62 8.63 2.46 -10.17
C GLU A 62 8.50 2.81 -11.66
N LEU A 63 7.58 2.15 -12.38
CA LEU A 63 7.29 2.52 -13.77
C LEU A 63 6.77 3.96 -13.88
N ARG A 64 5.92 4.43 -12.96
CA ARG A 64 5.47 5.84 -12.95
C ARG A 64 6.64 6.79 -12.76
N ALA A 65 7.68 6.42 -12.00
CA ALA A 65 8.84 7.27 -11.72
C ALA A 65 9.72 7.54 -12.94
N VAL A 66 9.58 6.76 -14.02
CA VAL A 66 10.34 6.95 -15.27
C VAL A 66 9.50 7.52 -16.43
N ILE A 67 8.20 7.69 -16.25
CA ILE A 67 7.31 8.29 -17.26
C ILE A 67 7.46 9.83 -17.26
N PRO A 68 7.80 10.46 -18.39
CA PRO A 68 7.93 11.91 -18.47
C PRO A 68 6.69 12.64 -17.92
N TYR A 69 6.93 13.70 -17.14
CA TYR A 69 5.91 14.60 -16.58
C TYR A 69 4.93 13.97 -15.56
N ALA A 70 5.08 12.67 -15.23
CA ALA A 70 4.15 11.97 -14.34
C ALA A 70 4.37 12.25 -12.83
N HIS A 71 5.50 12.85 -12.45
CA HIS A 71 5.93 13.05 -11.06
C HIS A 71 6.03 14.53 -10.66
N SER A 72 5.43 15.43 -11.45
CA SER A 72 5.34 16.84 -11.05
C SER A 72 4.52 16.97 -9.76
N PRO A 73 4.95 17.75 -8.75
CA PRO A 73 4.23 17.93 -7.48
C PRO A 73 2.78 18.44 -7.65
N SER A 74 2.48 19.09 -8.77
CA SER A 74 1.15 19.58 -9.12
C SER A 74 0.27 18.57 -9.87
N VAL A 75 0.83 17.44 -10.29
CA VAL A 75 0.15 16.44 -11.12
C VAL A 75 -0.36 15.29 -10.25
N ARG A 76 -1.63 14.93 -10.45
CA ARG A 76 -2.27 13.81 -9.75
C ARG A 76 -1.65 12.47 -10.19
N LYS A 77 -1.53 11.52 -9.25
CA LYS A 77 -1.12 10.14 -9.53
C LYS A 77 -1.95 9.53 -10.67
N LEU A 78 -1.25 9.02 -11.69
CA LEU A 78 -1.86 8.39 -12.86
C LEU A 78 -2.54 7.06 -12.51
N SER A 79 -3.67 6.78 -13.16
CA SER A 79 -4.34 5.47 -13.07
C SER A 79 -3.45 4.35 -13.63
N LYS A 80 -3.77 3.08 -13.31
CA LYS A 80 -3.02 1.92 -13.82
C LYS A 80 -2.99 1.88 -15.35
N ILE A 81 -4.15 2.05 -15.98
CA ILE A 81 -4.25 2.03 -17.44
C ILE A 81 -3.51 3.22 -18.08
N ALA A 82 -3.63 4.42 -17.51
CA ALA A 82 -2.93 5.59 -18.03
C ALA A 82 -1.41 5.41 -17.96
N THR A 83 -0.92 4.86 -16.84
CA THR A 83 0.51 4.55 -16.66
C THR A 83 1.02 3.62 -17.76
N LEU A 84 0.30 2.53 -18.03
CA LEU A 84 0.70 1.56 -19.06
C LEU A 84 0.66 2.14 -20.49
N LEU A 85 -0.36 2.96 -20.79
CA LEU A 85 -0.46 3.63 -22.09
C LEU A 85 0.68 4.63 -22.31
N LEU A 86 0.98 5.47 -21.31
CA LEU A 86 2.09 6.43 -21.40
C LEU A 86 3.43 5.72 -21.50
N ALA A 87 3.66 4.66 -20.73
CA ALA A 87 4.89 3.86 -20.81
C ALA A 87 5.10 3.27 -22.21
N LYS A 88 4.06 2.65 -22.80
CA LYS A 88 4.12 2.14 -24.18
C LYS A 88 4.49 3.25 -25.16
N ASN A 89 3.80 4.38 -25.11
CA ASN A 89 4.04 5.49 -26.03
C ASN A 89 5.43 6.08 -25.86
N TYR A 90 5.92 6.14 -24.61
CA TYR A 90 7.26 6.63 -24.33
C TYR A 90 8.36 5.73 -24.91
N ILE A 91 8.21 4.41 -24.83
CA ILE A 91 9.12 3.46 -25.48
C ILE A 91 9.13 3.67 -27.00
N LEU A 92 7.96 3.80 -27.63
CA LEU A 92 7.86 4.02 -29.07
C LEU A 92 8.52 5.33 -29.51
N MET A 93 8.28 6.42 -28.78
CA MET A 93 8.88 7.72 -29.06
C MET A 93 10.40 7.68 -28.94
N GLN A 94 10.94 7.04 -27.90
CA GLN A 94 12.39 6.88 -27.75
C GLN A 94 12.99 6.05 -28.89
N ALA A 95 12.33 4.96 -29.30
CA ALA A 95 12.79 4.15 -30.43
C ALA A 95 12.82 4.96 -31.74
N GLN A 96 11.80 5.78 -32.00
CA GLN A 96 11.76 6.67 -33.17
C GLN A 96 12.87 7.73 -33.11
N ALA A 97 13.07 8.38 -31.96
CA ALA A 97 14.11 9.38 -31.78
C ALA A 97 15.52 8.79 -32.04
N LEU A 98 15.78 7.56 -31.57
CA LEU A 98 17.05 6.87 -31.85
C LEU A 98 17.25 6.54 -33.33
N GLU A 99 16.18 6.14 -34.02
CA GLU A 99 16.22 5.87 -35.47
C GLU A 99 16.48 7.15 -36.27
N GLU A 100 15.85 8.28 -35.89
CA GLU A 100 16.09 9.59 -36.50
C GLU A 100 17.53 10.04 -36.30
N MET A 101 18.08 9.94 -35.08
CA MET A 101 19.48 10.28 -34.80
C MET A 101 20.45 9.45 -35.65
N ARG A 102 20.17 8.16 -35.86
CA ARG A 102 21.01 7.28 -36.70
C ARG A 102 21.04 7.67 -38.18
N ARG A 103 20.01 8.35 -38.67
CA ARG A 103 19.96 8.82 -40.07
C ARG A 103 20.70 10.13 -40.29
N LEU A 104 20.96 10.87 -39.22
CA LEU A 104 21.62 12.17 -39.25
C LEU A 104 23.14 12.09 -39.09
N VAL A 105 23.67 10.93 -38.70
CA VAL A 105 25.11 10.62 -38.58
C VAL A 105 25.57 9.68 -39.69
#